data_AF-A0A2B7ZU21-F1
#
_entry.id   AF-A0A2B7ZU21-F1
#
_cell.length_a   1.000
_cell.length_b   1.000
_cell.length_c   1.000
_cell.angle_alpha   90.00
_cell.angle_beta   90.00
_cell.angle_gamma   90.00
#
_symmetry.space_group_name_H-M   'P 1'
#
loop_
_entity.id
_entity.type
_entity.pdbx_description
1 polymer ?
#
loop_
_entity_poly.entity_id
_entity_poly.type
_entity_poly.pdbx_seq_one_letter_code
_entity_poly.pdbx_strand_id
1 'polypeptide(L)'
;LNEGEWLPPECDVSIRPGWFYHAKEDGKVRKLNTRTGNMLSLKELYFKSIGNGANLNLNIPPDRRGQLHPNDVAALDSMGNFIRKSFANNLLKHASASASGIRGNEKRFSAPQVLDEDKNTYWALNDGEQKGWLQFKFKSPVAFNCAEIQEYIRLGQRIQSFT
;
A
#
# COMPACT_ATOMS: atom_id res chain seq x y z
N LEU A 1 -5.89 -26.41 2.66
CA LEU A 1 -5.87 -25.38 1.60
C LEU A 1 -5.56 -26.11 0.31
N ASN A 2 -6.39 -25.97 -0.72
CA ASN A 2 -6.14 -26.62 -2.00
C ASN A 2 -5.14 -25.80 -2.81
N GLU A 3 -4.33 -26.46 -3.64
CA GLU A 3 -3.48 -25.74 -4.60
C GLU A 3 -4.35 -24.96 -5.59
N GLY A 4 -3.97 -23.71 -5.87
CA GLY A 4 -4.65 -22.85 -6.85
C GLY A 4 -5.77 -21.96 -6.30
N GLU A 5 -6.09 -22.01 -5.00
CA GLU A 5 -7.05 -21.10 -4.38
C GLU A 5 -6.42 -19.70 -4.13
N TRP A 6 -7.10 -18.64 -4.56
CA TRP A 6 -6.68 -17.27 -4.28
C TRP A 6 -7.11 -16.85 -2.87
N LEU A 7 -6.14 -16.71 -1.97
CA LEU A 7 -6.35 -16.33 -0.57
C LEU A 7 -5.52 -15.07 -0.26
N PRO A 8 -6.11 -13.87 -0.38
CA PRO A 8 -5.37 -12.64 -0.13
C PRO A 8 -4.95 -12.55 1.35
N PRO A 9 -3.71 -12.15 1.66
CA PRO A 9 -3.25 -12.07 3.04
C PRO A 9 -3.97 -10.97 3.81
N GLU A 10 -4.36 -11.29 5.04
CA GLU A 10 -4.87 -10.33 6.03
C GLU A 10 -3.88 -10.23 7.19
N CYS A 11 -3.55 -9.00 7.59
CA CYS A 11 -2.72 -8.71 8.75
C CYS A 11 -3.59 -8.10 9.84
N ASP A 12 -3.98 -8.90 10.83
CA ASP A 12 -4.76 -8.47 11.97
C ASP A 12 -3.87 -7.96 13.12
N VAL A 13 -4.23 -6.82 13.69
CA VAL A 13 -3.50 -6.28 14.85
C VAL A 13 -4.38 -5.31 15.64
N SER A 14 -4.17 -5.24 16.96
CA SER A 14 -4.79 -4.19 17.78
C SER A 14 -4.00 -2.88 17.78
N ILE A 15 -4.71 -1.75 17.82
CA ILE A 15 -4.13 -0.41 18.03
C ILE A 15 -3.53 -0.26 19.44
N ARG A 16 -3.85 -1.17 20.36
CA ARG A 16 -3.36 -1.27 21.74
C ARG A 16 -2.64 -2.60 21.96
N PRO A 17 -1.95 -2.78 23.10
CA PRO A 17 -1.37 -4.09 23.45
C PRO A 17 -2.43 -5.21 23.49
N GLY A 18 -3.61 -4.95 24.07
CA GLY A 18 -4.72 -5.89 24.12
C GLY A 18 -5.73 -5.69 22.99
N TRP A 19 -6.52 -6.75 22.71
CA TRP A 19 -7.64 -6.70 21.76
C TRP A 19 -8.89 -6.04 22.35
N PHE A 20 -9.11 -6.18 23.67
CA PHE A 20 -10.20 -5.54 24.39
C PHE A 20 -9.72 -4.30 25.13
N TYR A 21 -10.65 -3.40 25.44
CA TYR A 21 -10.31 -2.16 26.13
C TYR A 21 -9.88 -2.42 27.58
N HIS A 22 -8.74 -1.82 27.95
CA HIS A 22 -8.29 -1.72 29.33
C HIS A 22 -7.75 -0.30 29.59
N ALA A 23 -8.27 0.38 30.62
CA ALA A 23 -7.85 1.75 30.96
C ALA A 23 -6.33 1.88 31.22
N LYS A 24 -5.69 0.82 31.75
CA LYS A 24 -4.23 0.76 31.93
C LYS A 24 -3.42 0.87 30.63
N GLU A 25 -4.08 0.77 29.47
CA GLU A 25 -3.49 0.84 28.13
C GLU A 25 -3.78 2.16 27.42
N ASP A 26 -4.48 3.12 28.05
CA ASP A 26 -4.83 4.40 27.43
C ASP A 26 -3.60 5.21 27.00
N GLY A 27 -2.48 5.06 27.72
CA GLY A 27 -1.18 5.63 27.35
C GLY A 27 -0.34 4.78 26.39
N LYS A 28 -0.83 3.62 25.96
CA LYS A 28 -0.10 2.61 25.16
C LYS A 28 -0.68 2.40 23.76
N VAL A 29 -1.54 3.30 23.30
CA VAL A 29 -2.02 3.34 21.91
C VAL A 29 -0.82 3.46 20.95
N ARG A 30 -0.84 2.75 19.82
CA ARG A 30 0.18 2.88 18.77
C ARG A 30 0.24 4.32 18.27
N LYS A 31 1.45 4.83 18.14
CA LYS A 31 1.70 6.17 17.59
C LYS A 31 2.07 6.06 16.11
N LEU A 32 1.92 7.18 15.39
CA LEU A 32 2.19 7.22 13.96
C LEU A 32 3.64 6.81 13.60
N ASN A 33 4.62 7.47 14.20
CA ASN A 33 6.04 7.37 13.80
C ASN A 33 6.93 6.65 14.82
N THR A 34 6.41 6.32 16.00
CA THR A 34 7.20 5.73 17.09
C THR A 34 6.56 4.44 17.56
N ARG A 35 7.37 3.40 17.77
CA ARG A 35 6.91 2.15 18.38
C ARG A 35 6.49 2.36 19.82
N THR A 36 5.47 1.63 20.25
CA THR A 36 4.99 1.63 21.64
C THR A 36 5.40 0.30 22.30
N GLY A 37 6.53 0.30 23.03
CA GLY A 37 7.16 -0.96 23.44
C GLY A 37 7.57 -1.79 22.22
N ASN A 38 7.18 -3.06 22.16
CA ASN A 38 7.48 -3.96 21.04
C ASN A 38 6.50 -3.82 19.85
N MET A 39 5.48 -2.97 19.98
CA MET A 39 4.47 -2.77 18.96
C MET A 39 5.00 -1.88 17.84
N LEU A 40 4.93 -2.35 16.60
CA LEU A 40 5.12 -1.53 15.39
C LEU A 40 4.31 -0.22 15.46
N SER A 41 4.89 0.88 14.97
CA SER A 41 4.17 2.13 14.77
C SER A 41 3.09 1.97 13.69
N LEU A 42 2.11 2.88 13.64
CA LEU A 42 1.05 2.82 12.62
C LEU A 42 1.61 2.95 11.19
N LYS A 43 2.66 3.78 11.01
CA LYS A 43 3.35 3.91 9.73
C LYS A 43 4.03 2.60 9.32
N GLU A 44 4.70 1.94 10.26
CA GLU A 44 5.31 0.62 9.98
C GLU A 44 4.27 -0.45 9.67
N LEU A 45 3.12 -0.45 10.38
CA LEU A 45 2.02 -1.36 10.06
C LEU A 45 1.54 -1.16 8.63
N TYR A 46 1.28 0.09 8.21
CA TYR A 46 0.86 0.40 6.85
C TYR A 46 1.81 -0.17 5.80
N PHE A 47 3.10 0.15 5.88
CA PHE A 47 4.08 -0.31 4.89
C PHE A 47 4.36 -1.80 4.94
N LYS A 48 4.26 -2.45 6.11
CA LYS A 48 4.51 -3.89 6.25
C LYS A 48 3.30 -4.77 5.93
N SER A 49 2.09 -4.19 5.81
CA SER A 49 0.86 -4.87 5.42
C SER A 49 0.40 -4.42 4.03
N ILE A 50 -0.34 -3.31 3.94
CA ILE A 50 -0.84 -2.71 2.69
C ILE A 50 0.30 -2.46 1.70
N GLY A 51 1.42 -1.92 2.17
CA GLY A 51 2.61 -1.69 1.35
C GLY A 51 3.26 -2.97 0.78
N ASN A 52 2.91 -4.14 1.31
CA ASN A 52 3.35 -5.46 0.84
C ASN A 52 2.22 -6.24 0.14
N GLY A 53 1.14 -5.57 -0.28
CA GLY A 53 0.03 -6.20 -1.00
C GLY A 53 -0.95 -7.00 -0.12
N ALA A 54 -0.91 -6.82 1.21
CA ALA A 54 -1.85 -7.43 2.15
C ALA A 54 -2.94 -6.45 2.62
N ASN A 55 -3.98 -6.96 3.27
CA ASN A 55 -4.94 -6.12 3.99
C ASN A 55 -4.44 -5.82 5.40
N LEU A 56 -4.82 -4.66 5.95
CA LEU A 56 -4.62 -4.32 7.36
C LEU A 56 -5.96 -4.32 8.09
N ASN A 57 -6.15 -5.28 8.98
CA ASN A 57 -7.31 -5.36 9.86
C ASN A 57 -6.92 -4.81 11.25
N LEU A 58 -7.15 -3.50 11.45
CA LEU A 58 -6.76 -2.79 12.66
C LEU A 58 -7.92 -2.75 13.68
N ASN A 59 -7.78 -3.49 14.79
CA ASN A 59 -8.77 -3.49 15.87
C ASN A 59 -8.70 -2.21 16.72
N ILE A 60 -9.89 -1.65 16.98
CA ILE A 60 -10.11 -0.46 17.82
C ILE A 60 -11.17 -0.81 18.88
N PRO A 61 -10.78 -1.09 20.13
CA PRO A 61 -11.72 -1.55 21.13
C PRO A 61 -12.52 -0.38 21.74
N PRO A 62 -13.87 -0.41 21.72
CA PRO A 62 -14.68 0.52 22.49
C PRO A 62 -14.44 0.37 24.00
N ASP A 63 -14.50 1.48 24.72
CA ASP A 63 -14.41 1.50 26.17
C ASP A 63 -15.74 1.09 26.85
N ARG A 64 -15.78 1.13 28.19
CA ARG A 64 -16.97 0.75 28.98
C ARG A 64 -18.19 1.66 28.79
N ARG A 65 -18.04 2.82 28.15
CA ARG A 65 -19.15 3.70 27.75
C ARG A 65 -19.72 3.29 26.39
N GLY A 66 -19.13 2.30 25.72
CA GLY A 66 -19.45 1.93 24.35
C GLY A 66 -18.90 2.92 23.32
N GLN A 67 -17.85 3.67 23.67
CA GLN A 67 -17.27 4.72 22.81
C GLN A 67 -15.80 4.44 22.51
N LEU A 68 -15.28 4.97 21.41
CA LEU A 68 -13.84 4.95 21.16
C LEU A 68 -13.13 5.94 22.08
N HIS A 69 -12.00 5.55 22.64
CA HIS A 69 -11.22 6.45 23.50
C HIS A 69 -10.59 7.57 22.64
N PRO A 70 -10.53 8.84 23.11
CA PRO A 70 -9.99 9.95 22.33
C PRO A 70 -8.56 9.73 21.79
N ASN A 71 -7.71 9.02 22.53
CA ASN A 71 -6.35 8.66 22.08
C ASN A 71 -6.37 7.73 20.86
N ASP A 72 -7.34 6.82 20.77
CA ASP A 72 -7.49 5.91 19.63
C ASP A 72 -7.93 6.69 18.39
N VAL A 73 -8.91 7.59 18.57
CA VAL A 73 -9.40 8.49 17.51
C VAL A 73 -8.27 9.38 16.98
N ALA A 74 -7.50 10.02 17.86
CA ALA A 74 -6.38 10.87 17.45
C ALA A 74 -5.28 10.09 16.70
N ALA A 75 -5.06 8.83 17.07
CA ALA A 75 -4.13 7.95 16.39
C ALA A 75 -4.62 7.57 14.98
N LEU A 76 -5.92 7.26 14.83
CA LEU A 76 -6.58 7.02 13.54
C LEU A 76 -6.54 8.25 12.64
N ASP A 77 -6.83 9.44 13.18
CA ASP A 77 -6.75 10.70 12.43
C ASP A 77 -5.34 10.98 11.94
N SER A 78 -4.33 10.72 12.79
CA SER A 78 -2.93 10.87 12.42
C SER A 78 -2.53 9.93 11.29
N MET A 79 -2.96 8.66 11.33
CA MET A 79 -2.71 7.68 10.28
C MET A 79 -3.44 8.04 8.97
N GLY A 80 -4.72 8.40 9.04
CA GLY A 80 -5.49 8.83 7.87
C GLY A 80 -4.89 10.07 7.21
N ASN A 81 -4.46 11.06 8.01
CA ASN A 81 -3.78 12.25 7.52
C ASN A 81 -2.43 11.94 6.87
N PHE A 82 -1.66 11.02 7.46
CA PHE A 82 -0.41 10.55 6.88
C PHE A 82 -0.65 9.94 5.49
N ILE A 83 -1.57 8.98 5.37
CA ILE A 83 -1.88 8.32 4.09
C ILE A 83 -2.34 9.34 3.05
N ARG A 84 -3.34 10.18 3.39
CA ARG A 84 -3.84 11.21 2.46
C ARG A 84 -2.73 12.12 1.96
N LYS A 85 -1.85 12.61 2.84
CA LYS A 85 -0.76 13.52 2.45
C LYS A 85 0.33 12.81 1.65
N SER A 86 0.69 11.58 2.00
CA SER A 86 1.74 10.83 1.33
C SER A 86 1.41 10.50 -0.12
N PHE A 87 0.13 10.22 -0.43
CA PHE A 87 -0.31 9.80 -1.76
C PHE A 87 -1.16 10.86 -2.49
N ALA A 88 -1.26 12.08 -1.96
CA ALA A 88 -2.05 13.17 -2.57
C ALA A 88 -1.51 13.63 -3.93
N ASN A 89 -0.20 13.48 -4.17
CA ASN A 89 0.44 13.96 -5.39
C ASN A 89 1.31 12.87 -6.00
N ASN A 90 0.82 12.26 -7.08
CA ASN A 90 1.62 11.35 -7.88
C ASN A 90 2.68 12.15 -8.65
N LEU A 91 3.93 12.05 -8.23
CA LEU A 91 5.05 12.76 -8.84
C LEU A 91 5.27 12.37 -10.31
N LEU A 92 4.83 11.18 -10.72
CA LEU A 92 4.93 10.71 -12.10
C LEU A 92 3.94 11.38 -13.06
N LYS A 93 2.95 12.16 -12.57
CA LYS A 93 1.96 12.86 -13.41
C LYS A 93 2.59 13.76 -14.49
N HIS A 94 3.80 14.24 -14.26
CA HIS A 94 4.54 15.08 -15.21
C HIS A 94 5.75 14.36 -15.85
N ALA A 95 5.92 13.08 -15.56
CA ALA A 95 6.94 12.23 -16.16
C ALA A 95 6.45 11.67 -17.50
N SER A 96 7.40 11.13 -18.26
CA SER A 96 7.13 10.26 -19.41
C SER A 96 7.54 8.84 -19.07
N ALA A 97 6.81 7.85 -19.58
CA ALA A 97 7.11 6.43 -19.39
C ALA A 97 7.51 5.78 -20.73
N SER A 98 8.56 4.97 -20.69
CA SER A 98 8.95 4.04 -21.76
C SER A 98 9.13 2.64 -21.19
N ALA A 99 9.14 1.61 -22.05
CA ALA A 99 9.30 0.23 -21.63
C ALA A 99 10.16 -0.58 -22.60
N SER A 100 10.60 -1.75 -22.15
CA SER A 100 11.35 -2.72 -22.96
C SER A 100 10.54 -3.31 -24.12
N GLY A 101 9.21 -3.27 -24.04
CA GLY A 101 8.31 -3.84 -25.04
C GLY A 101 6.86 -3.42 -24.81
N ILE A 102 6.02 -3.70 -25.81
CA ILE A 102 4.58 -3.44 -25.80
C ILE A 102 3.89 -4.67 -26.38
N ARG A 103 2.99 -5.27 -25.60
CA ARG A 103 2.20 -6.43 -26.05
C ARG A 103 1.48 -6.11 -27.36
N GLY A 104 1.76 -6.92 -28.39
CA GLY A 104 1.15 -6.79 -29.71
C GLY A 104 1.40 -5.46 -30.43
N ASN A 105 2.34 -4.63 -29.95
CA ASN A 105 2.49 -3.22 -30.34
C ASN A 105 1.18 -2.41 -30.18
N GLU A 106 0.30 -2.82 -29.26
CA GLU A 106 -0.98 -2.15 -29.04
C GLU A 106 -0.86 -1.03 -28.00
N LYS A 107 -1.40 0.16 -28.33
CA LYS A 107 -1.34 1.33 -27.44
C LYS A 107 -1.91 1.08 -26.05
N ARG A 108 -2.95 0.23 -25.92
CA ARG A 108 -3.58 -0.12 -24.64
C ARG A 108 -2.70 -0.91 -23.67
N PHE A 109 -1.53 -1.40 -24.12
CA PHE A 109 -0.55 -2.10 -23.29
C PHE A 109 0.77 -1.35 -23.20
N SER A 110 0.81 -0.09 -23.62
CA SER A 110 2.02 0.72 -23.66
C SER A 110 2.38 1.33 -22.30
N ALA A 111 3.64 1.73 -22.12
CA ALA A 111 4.15 2.29 -20.87
C ALA A 111 3.32 3.46 -20.28
N PRO A 112 2.79 4.42 -21.08
CA PRO A 112 1.95 5.50 -20.53
C PRO A 112 0.70 5.06 -19.77
N GLN A 113 0.22 3.83 -19.97
CA GLN A 113 -0.93 3.29 -19.24
C GLN A 113 -0.68 3.18 -17.73
N VAL A 114 0.57 3.13 -17.27
CA VAL A 114 0.86 3.09 -15.82
C VAL A 114 0.81 4.46 -15.15
N LEU A 115 0.55 5.53 -15.92
CA LEU A 115 0.56 6.93 -15.48
C LEU A 115 -0.81 7.62 -15.55
N ASP A 116 -1.84 6.94 -16.06
CA ASP A 116 -3.12 7.55 -16.43
C ASP A 116 -4.17 7.59 -15.28
N GLU A 117 -3.82 7.05 -14.11
CA GLU A 117 -4.70 6.91 -12.93
C GLU A 117 -5.94 6.01 -13.16
N ASP A 118 -6.02 5.27 -14.27
CA ASP A 118 -7.09 4.30 -14.54
C ASP A 118 -6.68 2.91 -14.05
N LYS A 119 -7.48 2.34 -13.14
CA LYS A 119 -7.23 1.00 -12.58
C LYS A 119 -7.53 -0.14 -13.55
N ASN A 120 -8.03 0.15 -14.75
CA ASN A 120 -8.37 -0.86 -15.77
C ASN A 120 -7.35 -0.92 -16.91
N THR A 121 -6.45 0.05 -17.01
CA THR A 121 -5.35 0.05 -17.98
C THR A 121 -4.08 -0.47 -17.30
N TYR A 122 -3.16 -1.01 -18.09
CA TYR A 122 -1.90 -1.57 -17.59
C TYR A 122 -0.88 -1.69 -18.72
N TRP A 123 0.41 -1.72 -18.37
CA TRP A 123 1.47 -2.10 -19.28
C TRP A 123 1.64 -3.63 -19.32
N ALA A 124 1.93 -4.19 -20.48
CA ALA A 124 2.19 -5.62 -20.64
C ALA A 124 3.18 -5.92 -21.77
N LEU A 125 3.82 -7.08 -21.66
CA LEU A 125 4.70 -7.68 -22.67
C LEU A 125 3.98 -8.75 -23.50
N ASN A 126 4.63 -9.22 -24.57
CA ASN A 126 4.12 -10.32 -25.38
C ASN A 126 4.08 -11.62 -24.57
N ASP A 127 3.29 -12.59 -25.05
CA ASP A 127 3.33 -13.94 -24.48
C ASP A 127 4.74 -14.54 -24.60
N GLY A 128 5.20 -15.18 -23.53
CA GLY A 128 6.55 -15.74 -23.42
C GLY A 128 7.62 -14.74 -22.94
N GLU A 129 7.36 -13.43 -22.98
CA GLU A 129 8.29 -12.42 -22.46
C GLU A 129 8.08 -12.22 -20.94
N GLN A 130 8.97 -12.82 -20.14
CA GLN A 130 8.85 -12.84 -18.67
C GLN A 130 9.67 -11.75 -17.95
N LYS A 131 10.47 -10.99 -18.69
CA LYS A 131 11.35 -9.95 -18.14
C LYS A 131 11.23 -8.69 -18.96
N GLY A 132 11.06 -7.56 -18.28
CA GLY A 132 11.05 -6.26 -18.90
C GLY A 132 11.29 -5.16 -17.89
N TRP A 133 11.29 -3.93 -18.38
CA TRP A 133 11.50 -2.75 -17.56
C TRP A 133 10.52 -1.65 -17.98
N LEU A 134 10.17 -0.82 -17.01
CA LEU A 134 9.55 0.49 -17.19
C LEU A 134 10.56 1.55 -16.77
N GLN A 135 10.71 2.59 -17.59
CA GLN A 135 11.57 3.72 -17.29
C GLN A 135 10.73 4.99 -17.24
N PHE A 136 10.88 5.73 -16.15
CA PHE A 136 10.22 7.01 -15.95
C PHE A 136 11.24 8.14 -16.07
N LYS A 137 10.93 9.11 -16.93
CA LYS A 137 11.78 10.30 -17.14
C LYS A 137 11.05 11.56 -16.69
N PHE A 138 11.58 12.20 -15.66
CA PHE A 138 11.16 13.50 -15.20
C PHE A 138 11.80 14.62 -16.03
N LYS A 139 11.14 15.78 -16.10
CA LYS A 139 11.68 16.98 -16.78
C LYS A 139 12.85 17.61 -16.02
N SER A 140 12.88 17.44 -14.70
CA SER A 140 13.91 17.92 -13.79
C SER A 140 14.08 16.90 -12.65
N PRO A 141 15.17 16.96 -11.86
CA PRO A 141 15.31 16.13 -10.67
C PRO A 141 14.11 16.30 -9.72
N VAL A 142 13.62 15.19 -9.16
CA VAL A 142 12.50 15.15 -8.21
C VAL A 142 12.94 14.36 -6.98
N ALA A 143 12.71 14.93 -5.79
CA ALA A 143 12.93 14.23 -4.53
C ALA A 143 11.72 13.37 -4.18
N PHE A 144 11.96 12.10 -3.88
CA PHE A 144 10.94 11.16 -3.40
C PHE A 144 11.58 10.16 -2.44
N ASN A 145 10.75 9.49 -1.63
CA ASN A 145 11.19 8.45 -0.70
C ASN A 145 10.23 7.26 -0.65
N CYS A 146 9.24 7.23 -1.54
CA CYS A 146 8.26 6.16 -1.68
C CYS A 146 8.00 5.95 -3.16
N ALA A 147 7.96 4.69 -3.58
CA ALA A 147 7.47 4.26 -4.87
C ALA A 147 6.35 3.24 -4.63
N GLU A 148 5.34 3.26 -5.50
CA GLU A 148 4.21 2.35 -5.44
C GLU A 148 4.13 1.59 -6.75
N ILE A 149 4.00 0.27 -6.67
CA ILE A 149 3.87 -0.63 -7.81
C ILE A 149 2.64 -1.49 -7.55
N GLN A 150 1.73 -1.53 -8.52
CA GLN A 150 0.51 -2.34 -8.45
C GLN A 150 0.46 -3.26 -9.67
N GLU A 151 0.36 -4.57 -9.43
CA GLU A 151 0.08 -5.54 -10.48
C GLU A 151 -1.42 -5.54 -10.81
N TYR A 152 -1.77 -5.80 -12.08
CA TYR A 152 -3.16 -5.98 -12.50
C TYR A 152 -3.70 -7.36 -12.08
N ILE A 153 -3.87 -7.56 -10.77
CA ILE A 153 -4.17 -8.84 -10.12
C ILE A 153 -5.49 -9.50 -10.56
N ARG A 154 -6.36 -8.80 -11.30
CA ARG A 154 -7.55 -9.39 -11.93
C ARG A 154 -7.21 -10.53 -12.90
N LEU A 155 -5.96 -10.57 -13.38
CA LEU A 155 -5.42 -11.63 -14.24
C LEU A 155 -4.48 -12.59 -13.49
N GLY A 156 -4.54 -12.59 -12.16
CA GLY A 156 -3.65 -13.30 -11.26
C GLY A 156 -2.38 -12.53 -10.91
N GLN A 157 -1.73 -12.93 -9.83
CA GLN A 157 -0.36 -12.48 -9.49
C GLN A 157 0.65 -13.24 -10.35
N ARG A 158 1.53 -12.52 -11.03
CA ARG A 158 2.51 -13.08 -11.99
C ARG A 158 3.92 -12.60 -11.72
N ILE A 159 4.08 -11.37 -11.23
CA ILE A 159 5.40 -10.84 -10.88
C ILE A 159 5.94 -11.58 -9.65
N GLN A 160 7.10 -12.21 -9.81
CA GLN A 160 7.80 -12.94 -8.74
C GLN A 160 9.06 -12.21 -8.25
N SER A 161 9.57 -11.24 -9.00
CA SER A 161 10.77 -10.46 -8.66
C SER A 161 10.78 -9.13 -9.43
N PHE A 162 11.30 -8.08 -8.78
CA PHE A 162 11.51 -6.75 -9.36
C PHE A 162 12.64 -6.05 -8.60
N THR A 163 13.20 -4.99 -9.20
CA THR A 163 14.28 -4.16 -8.65
C THR A 163 14.06 -2.70 -8.99
#